data_AF-A0A2A4WZC7-F1
#
_entry.id   AF-A0A2A4WZC7-F1
#
_cell.length_a   1.000
_cell.length_b   1.000
_cell.length_c   1.000
_cell.angle_alpha   90.00
_cell.angle_beta   90.00
_cell.angle_gamma   90.00
#
_symmetry.space_group_name_H-M   'P 1'
#
loop_
_entity.id
_entity.type
_entity.pdbx_description
1 polymer ?
#
loop_
_entity_poly.entity_id
_entity_poly.type
_entity_poly.pdbx_seq_one_letter_code
_entity_poly.pdbx_strand_id
1 'polypeptide(L)' 'MLKGAATLVTGGTLVDSYEANASWLRAKSIEGGVSRRVVPGDVIVIPGHTAHWWSELEGEIEYLIFRPDPDNRLELQ' A
#
# COMPACT_ATOMS: atom_id res chain seq x y z
N MET A 1 14.84 -5.54 11.95
CA MET A 1 14.17 -4.52 12.79
C MET A 1 13.47 -3.55 11.84
N LEU A 2 12.38 -2.90 12.23
CA LEU A 2 11.77 -1.87 11.37
C LEU A 2 12.71 -0.67 11.22
N LYS A 3 12.89 -0.14 10.00
CA LYS A 3 13.86 0.95 9.72
C LYS A 3 13.36 1.93 8.64
N GLY A 4 13.91 3.13 8.65
CA GLY A 4 13.72 4.15 7.60
C GLY A 4 12.47 5.01 7.78
N ALA A 5 12.22 5.90 6.82
CA ALA A 5 11.03 6.74 6.75
C ALA A 5 10.54 6.89 5.31
N ALA A 6 9.23 7.00 5.12
CA ALA A 6 8.62 7.14 3.80
C ALA A 6 7.24 7.80 3.91
N THR A 7 6.74 8.35 2.80
CA THR A 7 5.38 8.88 2.71
C THR A 7 4.47 7.81 2.10
N LEU A 8 3.47 7.38 2.87
CA LEU A 8 2.41 6.49 2.41
C LEU A 8 1.17 7.30 2.03
N VAL A 9 0.62 7.04 0.86
CA VAL A 9 -0.71 7.52 0.46
C VAL A 9 -1.70 6.39 0.63
N THR A 10 -2.86 6.70 1.21
CA THR A 10 -3.98 5.75 1.40
C THR A 10 -5.31 6.39 1.05
N GLY A 11 -6.26 5.59 0.57
CA GLY A 11 -7.59 6.06 0.16
C GLY A 11 -7.58 6.70 -1.22
N GLY A 12 -8.65 7.43 -1.54
CA GLY A 12 -8.81 8.06 -2.86
C GLY A 12 -9.24 7.08 -3.96
N THR A 13 -9.09 7.52 -5.21
CA THR A 13 -9.52 6.79 -6.41
C THR A 13 -8.32 6.50 -7.30
N LEU A 14 -8.23 5.26 -7.79
CA LEU A 14 -7.22 4.87 -8.79
C LEU A 14 -7.52 5.56 -10.12
N VAL A 15 -6.52 6.22 -10.71
CA VAL A 15 -6.62 6.86 -12.03
C VAL A 15 -5.95 5.97 -13.07
N ASP A 16 -6.63 5.74 -14.19
CA ASP A 16 -6.19 4.84 -15.27
C ASP A 16 -5.79 3.45 -14.74
N SER A 17 -6.67 2.85 -13.93
CA SER A 17 -6.39 1.54 -13.35
C SER A 17 -6.46 0.43 -14.40
N TYR A 18 -5.58 -0.55 -14.28
CA TYR A 18 -5.58 -1.77 -15.07
C TYR A 18 -5.40 -2.99 -14.17
N GLU A 19 -5.87 -4.13 -14.64
CA GLU A 19 -5.72 -5.40 -13.95
C GLU A 19 -4.25 -5.84 -13.99
N ALA A 20 -3.61 -5.93 -12.83
CA ALA A 20 -2.23 -6.41 -12.73
C ALA A 20 -2.19 -7.94 -12.55
N ASN A 21 -3.17 -8.48 -11.84
CA ASN A 21 -3.55 -9.88 -11.81
C ASN A 21 -5.00 -10.01 -11.34
N ALA A 22 -5.49 -11.26 -11.24
CA ALA A 22 -6.86 -11.58 -10.84
C ALA A 22 -7.27 -11.04 -9.44
N SER A 23 -6.31 -10.63 -8.61
CA SER A 23 -6.52 -10.32 -7.19
C SER A 23 -6.26 -8.84 -6.85
N TRP A 24 -5.55 -8.09 -7.70
CA TRP A 24 -5.33 -6.65 -7.49
C TRP A 24 -5.12 -5.84 -8.77
N LEU A 25 -5.49 -4.57 -8.68
CA LEU A 25 -5.30 -3.56 -9.71
C LEU A 25 -3.97 -2.82 -9.50
N ARG A 26 -3.42 -2.30 -10.60
CA ARG A 26 -2.45 -1.21 -10.58
C ARG A 26 -3.04 0.01 -11.26
N ALA A 27 -2.44 1.17 -11.04
CA ALA A 27 -2.91 2.43 -11.60
C ALA A 27 -1.74 3.38 -11.83
N LYS A 28 -1.97 4.41 -12.63
CA LYS A 28 -0.99 5.47 -12.88
C LYS A 28 -0.79 6.36 -11.66
N SER A 29 -1.88 6.67 -10.95
CA SER A 29 -1.86 7.50 -9.75
C SER A 29 -3.09 7.25 -8.87
N ILE A 30 -3.10 7.90 -7.71
CA ILE A 30 -4.26 8.00 -6.81
C ILE A 30 -4.67 9.48 -6.76
N GLU A 31 -5.96 9.77 -6.99
CA GLU A 31 -6.55 11.08 -6.77
C GLU A 31 -7.30 11.12 -5.44
N GLY A 32 -7.16 12.20 -4.67
CA GLY A 32 -7.86 12.38 -3.38
C GLY A 32 -7.37 11.48 -2.24
N GLY A 33 -6.21 10.83 -2.38
CA GLY A 33 -5.59 10.06 -1.31
C GLY A 33 -5.02 10.94 -0.19
N VAL A 34 -4.87 10.37 1.01
CA VAL A 34 -4.27 11.07 2.16
C VAL A 34 -2.84 10.61 2.36
N SER A 35 -1.91 11.56 2.31
CA SER A 35 -0.49 11.36 2.54
C SER A 35 -0.13 11.46 4.02
N ARG A 36 0.65 10.49 4.51
CA ARG A 36 1.23 10.52 5.86
C ARG A 36 2.67 10.05 5.81
N ARG A 37 3.55 10.75 6.52
CA ARG A 37 4.90 10.28 6.79
C ARG A 37 4.85 9.14 7.80
N VAL A 38 5.54 8.05 7.50
CA VAL A 38 5.59 6.82 8.29
C VAL A 38 7.01 6.60 8.78
N VAL A 39 7.15 6.24 10.06
CA VAL A 39 8.41 5.97 10.75
C VAL A 39 8.36 4.66 11.55
N PRO A 40 9.48 4.14 12.08
CA PRO A 40 9.46 2.92 12.86
C PRO A 40 8.59 3.06 14.12
N GLY A 41 7.71 2.09 14.34
CA GLY A 41 6.73 2.10 15.45
C GLY A 41 5.31 2.44 15.02
N ASP A 42 5.12 3.05 13.85
CA ASP A 42 3.79 3.31 13.30
C ASP A 42 3.10 2.00 12.89
N VAL A 43 1.80 1.90 13.17
CA VAL A 43 0.94 0.80 12.74
C VAL A 43 -0.17 1.34 11.86
N ILE A 44 -0.30 0.75 10.67
CA ILE A 44 -1.23 1.22 9.64
C ILE A 44 -2.15 0.07 9.26
N VAL A 45 -3.45 0.30 9.36
CA VAL A 45 -4.48 -0.62 8.87
C VAL A 45 -4.96 -0.12 7.52
N ILE A 46 -4.84 -0.95 6.49
CA ILE A 46 -5.33 -0.66 5.14
C ILE A 46 -6.53 -1.59 4.89
N PRO A 47 -7.77 -1.07 4.90
CA PRO A 47 -8.95 -1.89 4.60
C PRO A 47 -8.89 -2.47 3.18
N GLY A 48 -9.58 -3.59 2.97
CA GLY A 48 -9.77 -4.16 1.62
C GLY A 48 -10.29 -3.12 0.63
N HIS A 49 -9.87 -3.22 -0.63
CA HIS A 49 -10.21 -2.29 -1.71
C HIS A 49 -9.76 -0.83 -1.49
N THR A 50 -8.80 -0.59 -0.60
CA THR A 50 -8.20 0.75 -0.39
C THR A 50 -6.97 0.92 -1.27
N ALA A 51 -6.99 1.93 -2.14
CA ALA A 51 -5.81 2.34 -2.90
C ALA A 51 -4.69 2.80 -1.96
N HIS A 52 -3.47 2.31 -2.19
CA HIS A 52 -2.31 2.68 -1.39
C HIS A 52 -1.00 2.50 -2.15
N TRP A 53 -0.02 3.35 -1.86
CA TRP A 53 1.35 3.24 -2.37
C TRP A 53 2.32 4.13 -1.57
N TRP A 54 3.60 3.83 -1.66
CA TRP A 54 4.67 4.71 -1.19
C TRP A 54 4.93 5.78 -2.24
N SER A 55 4.57 7.03 -1.96
CA SER A 55 4.75 8.14 -2.90
C SER A 55 6.16 8.75 -2.84
N GLU A 56 6.86 8.57 -1.73
CA GLU A 56 8.21 9.09 -1.51
C GLU A 56 8.94 8.20 -0.50
N LEU A 57 10.24 7.98 -0.73
CA LEU A 57 11.14 7.24 0.17
C LEU A 57 12.24 8.18 0.65
N GLU A 58 12.45 8.30 1.96
CA GLU A 58 13.59 9.02 2.55
C GLU A 58 14.80 8.07 2.71
N GLY A 59 15.09 7.30 1.66
CA GLY A 59 16.08 6.22 1.66
C GLY A 59 15.47 4.82 1.78
N GLU A 60 16.26 3.86 2.27
CA GLU A 60 15.79 2.48 2.44
C GLU A 60 14.82 2.34 3.62
N ILE A 61 13.76 1.56 3.42
CA ILE A 61 12.81 1.19 4.47
C ILE A 61 12.77 -0.33 4.65
N GLU A 62 12.61 -0.77 5.90
CA GLU A 62 12.26 -2.15 6.25
C GLU A 62 10.95 -2.11 7.04
N TYR A 63 9.92 -2.76 6.50
CA TYR A 63 8.59 -2.80 7.10
C TYR A 63 8.02 -4.21 7.05
N LEU A 64 7.11 -4.50 7.97
CA LEU A 64 6.40 -5.77 8.05
C LEU A 64 4.97 -5.55 7.56
N ILE A 65 4.51 -6.45 6.69
CA ILE A 65 3.13 -6.45 6.20
C ILE A 65 2.51 -7.83 6.41
N PHE A 66 1.31 -7.84 6.98
CA PHE A 66 0.44 -9.00 7.00
C PHE A 66 -0.73 -8.72 6.05
N ARG A 67 -0.99 -9.62 5.12
CA ARG A 67 -2.14 -9.55 4.20
C ARG A 67 -3.05 -10.74 4.49
N PRO A 68 -4.10 -10.57 5.31
CA PRO A 68 -5.08 -11.61 5.51
C PRO A 68 -5.81 -11.87 4.19
N ASP A 69 -5.97 -13.14 3.84
CA ASP A 69 -6.71 -13.56 2.66
C ASP A 69 -7.68 -14.70 3.02
N PRO A 70 -8.78 -14.37 3.73
CA PRO A 70 -9.74 -15.37 4.19
C PRO A 70 -10.45 -16.09 3.03
N ASP A 71 -10.45 -15.49 1.84
CA ASP A 71 -11.13 -16.00 0.66
C ASP A 71 -10.20 -16.76 -0.29
N ASN A 72 -8.93 -16.99 0.09
CA ASN A 72 -7.90 -17.67 -0.71
C ASN A 72 -7.76 -17.10 -2.15
N ARG A 73 -7.75 -15.77 -2.30
CA ARG A 73 -7.54 -15.08 -3.58
C ARG A 73 -6.06 -14.96 -3.96
N LEU A 74 -5.14 -15.15 -3.04
CA LEU A 74 -3.69 -15.02 -3.26
C LEU A 74 -3.09 -16.41 -3.47
N GLU A 75 -2.38 -16.61 -4.57
CA GLU A 75 -1.49 -17.75 -4.71
C GLU A 75 -0.29 -17.56 -3.78
N LEU A 76 -0.03 -18.54 -2.92
CA LEU A 76 1.16 -18.56 -2.07
C LEU A 76 2.38 -18.76 -2.97
N GLN A 77 3.35 -17.84 -2.88
CA GLN A 77 4.63 -17.91 -3.59
C GLN A 77 5.65 -18.77 -2.86
#